data_AF-A0A7W3ZFS6-F1
#
_entry.id   AF-A0A7W3ZFS6-F1
#
_cell.length_a   1.000
_cell.length_b   1.000
_cell.length_c   1.000
_cell.angle_alpha   90.00
_cell.angle_beta   90.00
_cell.angle_gamma   90.00
#
_symmetry.space_group_name_H-M   'P 1'
#
loop_
_entity.id
_entity.type
_entity.pdbx_description
1 polymer ?
#
loop_
_entity_poly.entity_id
_entity_poly.type
_entity_poly.pdbx_seq_one_letter_code
_entity_poly.pdbx_strand_id
1 'polypeptide(L)'
;MALLKKKTPEEAAAEAAAKEQARRAAEDRKRQAQLEKERQAFEQSPAGRARAAFRKGDHVFQFSIDVMNQKAVIVAMVGGTTTQRTSDPVDVLNSVCREGWDLVNGSFVFVEQGQESRDKFMSSGQNVAVKGEVVGYYLFKRCEANRQAA
;
A
#
# COMPACT_ATOMS: atom_id res chain seq x y z
N MET A 1 53.16 -30.52 2.32
CA MET A 1 52.06 -31.47 2.00
C MET A 1 51.07 -31.45 3.15
N ALA A 2 49.86 -30.93 2.94
CA ALA A 2 48.82 -30.90 3.97
C ALA A 2 47.94 -32.16 3.85
N LEU A 3 47.94 -32.99 4.89
CA LEU A 3 47.14 -34.20 5.01
C LEU A 3 45.66 -33.82 5.23
N LEU A 4 44.83 -34.03 4.21
CA LEU A 4 43.37 -33.97 4.33
C LEU A 4 42.88 -35.09 5.25
N LYS A 5 42.60 -34.75 6.52
CA LYS A 5 41.85 -35.60 7.45
C LYS A 5 40.43 -35.81 6.88
N LYS A 6 40.12 -37.03 6.44
CA LYS A 6 38.76 -37.42 6.05
C LYS A 6 37.88 -37.49 7.31
N LYS A 7 36.77 -36.74 7.32
CA LYS A 7 35.74 -36.78 8.37
C LYS A 7 35.17 -38.19 8.52
N THR A 8 34.84 -38.58 9.75
CA THR A 8 34.17 -39.84 10.05
C THR A 8 32.68 -39.76 9.64
N PRO A 9 32.05 -40.90 9.31
CA PRO A 9 30.63 -40.92 8.88
C PRO A 9 29.68 -40.37 9.96
N GLU A 10 30.04 -40.49 11.24
CA GLU A 10 29.27 -39.95 12.37
C GLU A 10 29.33 -38.42 12.46
N GLU A 11 30.51 -37.82 12.22
CA GLU A 11 30.68 -36.36 12.13
C GLU A 11 29.91 -35.78 10.93
N ALA A 12 29.89 -36.50 9.79
CA ALA A 12 29.13 -36.09 8.61
C ALA A 12 27.61 -36.13 8.84
N ALA A 13 27.11 -37.13 9.58
CA ALA A 13 25.70 -37.24 9.94
C ALA A 13 25.26 -36.14 10.92
N ALA A 14 26.09 -35.82 11.92
CA ALA A 14 25.83 -34.75 12.87
C ALA A 14 25.80 -33.37 12.19
N GLU A 15 26.71 -33.10 11.25
CA GLU A 15 26.75 -31.86 10.48
C GLU A 15 25.53 -31.73 9.54
N ALA A 16 25.11 -32.83 8.91
CA ALA A 16 23.89 -32.84 8.08
C ALA A 16 22.63 -32.57 8.92
N ALA A 17 22.52 -33.18 10.10
CA ALA A 17 21.41 -32.94 11.02
C ALA A 17 21.38 -31.50 11.54
N ALA A 18 22.54 -30.94 11.91
CA ALA A 18 22.66 -29.55 12.33
C ALA A 18 22.30 -28.56 11.20
N LYS A 19 22.72 -28.85 9.95
CA LYS A 19 22.39 -28.04 8.78
C LYS A 19 20.90 -28.09 8.44
N GLU A 20 20.27 -29.25 8.56
CA GLU A 20 18.83 -29.42 8.35
C GLU A 20 18.02 -28.71 9.44
N GLN A 21 18.41 -28.83 10.71
CA GLN A 21 17.80 -28.08 11.81
C GLN A 21 17.96 -26.57 11.64
N ALA A 22 19.14 -26.10 11.25
CA ALA A 22 19.39 -24.69 10.98
C ALA A 22 18.54 -24.18 9.80
N ARG A 23 18.34 -25.02 8.77
CA ARG A 23 17.50 -24.68 7.62
C ARG A 23 16.02 -24.61 8.00
N ARG A 24 15.50 -25.57 8.77
CA ARG A 24 14.13 -25.53 9.29
C ARG A 24 13.88 -24.32 10.18
N ALA A 25 14.80 -24.05 11.12
CA ALA A 25 14.72 -22.87 11.97
C ALA A 25 14.77 -21.55 11.16
N ALA A 26 15.55 -21.51 10.08
CA ALA A 26 15.59 -20.36 9.18
C ALA A 26 14.29 -20.21 8.36
N GLU A 27 13.69 -21.31 7.91
CA GLU A 27 12.39 -21.31 7.21
C GLU A 27 11.26 -20.86 8.15
N ASP A 28 11.23 -21.34 9.39
CA ASP A 28 10.25 -20.94 10.40
C ASP A 28 10.37 -19.45 10.76
N ARG A 29 11.62 -18.95 10.95
CA ARG A 29 11.86 -17.52 11.18
C ARG A 29 11.40 -16.67 10.01
N LYS A 30 11.66 -17.09 8.78
CA LYS A 30 11.19 -16.38 7.58
C LYS A 30 9.66 -16.35 7.51
N ARG A 31 9.00 -17.46 7.82
CA ARG A 31 7.53 -17.54 7.85
C ARG A 31 6.96 -16.63 8.93
N GLN A 32 7.52 -16.65 10.14
CA GLN A 32 7.10 -15.75 11.21
C GLN A 32 7.30 -14.28 10.85
N ALA A 33 8.46 -13.92 10.27
CA ALA A 33 8.73 -12.56 9.83
C ALA A 33 7.75 -12.09 8.73
N GLN A 34 7.37 -12.99 7.80
CA GLN A 34 6.40 -12.69 6.76
C GLN A 34 4.99 -12.47 7.34
N LEU A 35 4.55 -13.33 8.25
CA LEU A 35 3.26 -13.19 8.94
C LEU A 35 3.19 -11.88 9.74
N GLU A 36 4.27 -11.53 10.44
CA GLU A 36 4.35 -10.28 11.20
C GLU A 36 4.25 -9.07 10.27
N LYS A 37 4.95 -9.12 9.13
CA LYS A 37 4.91 -8.06 8.11
C LYS A 37 3.51 -7.90 7.51
N GLU A 38 2.84 -9.02 7.20
CA GLU A 38 1.47 -9.02 6.69
C GLU A 38 0.48 -8.47 7.73
N ARG A 39 0.66 -8.83 9.01
CA ARG A 39 -0.15 -8.28 10.10
C ARG A 39 0.03 -6.77 10.23
N GLN A 40 1.26 -6.29 10.24
CA GLN A 40 1.57 -4.85 10.31
C GLN A 40 1.02 -4.10 9.08
N ALA A 41 1.15 -4.67 7.89
CA ALA A 41 0.57 -4.08 6.67
C ALA A 41 -0.97 -4.02 6.75
N PHE A 42 -1.61 -5.05 7.28
CA PHE A 42 -3.06 -5.04 7.49
C PHE A 42 -3.47 -4.00 8.54
N GLU A 43 -2.77 -3.89 9.66
CA GLU A 43 -3.05 -2.89 10.71
C GLU A 43 -2.96 -1.45 10.19
N GLN A 44 -2.05 -1.20 9.24
CA GLN A 44 -1.90 0.10 8.58
C GLN A 44 -2.92 0.34 7.45
N SER A 45 -3.57 -0.71 6.95
CA SER A 45 -4.60 -0.59 5.90
C SER A 45 -5.83 0.17 6.41
N PRO A 46 -6.66 0.75 5.52
CA PRO A 46 -7.92 1.38 5.90
C PRO A 46 -8.83 0.47 6.73
N ALA A 47 -8.95 -0.81 6.38
CA ALA A 47 -9.73 -1.79 7.14
C ALA A 47 -9.14 -2.04 8.54
N GLY A 48 -7.82 -2.23 8.65
CA GLY A 48 -7.16 -2.44 9.95
C GLY A 48 -7.32 -1.24 10.88
N ARG A 49 -7.18 -0.01 10.35
CA ARG A 49 -7.44 1.22 11.11
C ARG A 49 -8.91 1.35 11.51
N ALA A 50 -9.84 1.03 10.60
CA ALA A 50 -11.27 1.04 10.88
C ALA A 50 -11.63 0.03 11.99
N ARG A 51 -11.04 -1.17 11.97
CA ARG A 51 -11.19 -2.19 13.01
C ARG A 51 -10.69 -1.69 14.36
N ALA A 52 -9.51 -1.07 14.38
CA ALA A 52 -8.93 -0.52 15.60
C ALA A 52 -9.80 0.60 16.19
N ALA A 53 -10.27 1.54 15.35
CA ALA A 53 -11.19 2.61 15.75
C ALA A 53 -12.52 2.06 16.30
N PHE A 54 -13.09 1.04 15.64
CA PHE A 54 -14.33 0.42 16.09
C PHE A 54 -14.15 -0.23 17.47
N ARG A 55 -13.04 -0.96 17.67
CA ARG A 55 -12.69 -1.58 18.97
C ARG A 55 -12.46 -0.55 20.06
N LYS A 56 -11.87 0.60 19.72
CA LYS A 56 -11.66 1.72 20.65
C LYS A 56 -12.98 2.34 21.14
N GLY A 57 -14.07 2.17 20.38
CA GLY A 57 -15.37 2.76 20.70
C GLY A 57 -15.68 4.02 19.90
N ASP A 58 -14.89 4.33 18.87
CA ASP A 58 -15.10 5.54 18.08
C ASP A 58 -16.48 5.46 17.36
N HIS A 59 -17.16 6.61 17.28
CA HIS A 59 -18.46 6.73 16.61
C HIS A 59 -18.35 7.14 15.14
N VAL A 60 -17.23 7.77 14.79
CA VAL A 60 -16.96 8.32 13.46
C VAL A 60 -15.58 7.88 13.02
N PHE A 61 -15.44 7.55 11.74
CA PHE A 61 -14.18 7.19 11.12
C PHE A 61 -14.04 7.93 9.80
N GLN A 62 -12.88 8.55 9.58
CA GLN A 62 -12.57 9.26 8.35
C GLN A 62 -11.21 8.83 7.83
N PHE A 63 -11.10 8.66 6.51
CA PHE A 63 -9.83 8.50 5.83
C PHE A 63 -9.86 9.05 4.41
N SER A 64 -8.67 9.32 3.86
CA SER A 64 -8.51 9.79 2.48
C SER A 64 -7.95 8.70 1.58
N ILE A 65 -8.35 8.72 0.30
CA ILE A 65 -7.82 7.89 -0.78
C ILE A 65 -7.43 8.82 -1.92
N ASP A 66 -6.27 8.58 -2.53
CA ASP A 66 -5.89 9.23 -3.78
C ASP A 66 -6.64 8.55 -4.93
N VAL A 67 -7.69 9.23 -5.41
CA VAL A 67 -8.66 8.65 -6.36
C VAL A 67 -8.16 8.80 -7.79
N MET A 68 -7.51 9.91 -8.09
CA MET A 68 -6.93 10.19 -9.41
C MET A 68 -5.64 10.99 -9.28
N ASN A 69 -4.56 10.49 -9.86
CA ASN A 69 -3.31 11.25 -10.00
C ASN A 69 -3.12 11.61 -11.48
N GLN A 70 -3.13 12.92 -11.79
CA GLN A 70 -2.90 13.42 -13.14
C GLN A 70 -1.48 13.98 -13.25
N LYS A 71 -0.63 13.28 -13.99
CA LYS A 71 0.72 13.75 -14.34
C LYS A 71 0.73 14.22 -15.78
N ALA A 72 0.87 15.53 -15.97
CA ALA A 72 1.17 16.11 -17.27
C ALA A 72 2.69 16.25 -17.40
N VAL A 73 3.28 15.63 -18.42
CA VAL A 73 4.70 15.73 -18.75
C VAL A 73 4.81 16.35 -20.13
N ILE A 74 5.48 17.51 -20.23
CA ILE A 74 5.75 18.14 -21.54
C ILE A 74 6.95 17.44 -22.17
N VAL A 75 6.69 16.56 -23.14
CA VAL A 75 7.74 15.87 -23.90
C VAL A 75 8.17 16.75 -25.06
N ALA A 76 9.46 17.05 -25.16
CA ALA A 76 10.02 17.77 -26.30
C ALA A 76 9.69 17.02 -27.61
N MET A 77 9.19 17.75 -28.61
CA MET A 77 8.73 17.26 -29.93
C MET A 77 7.36 16.56 -30.01
N VAL A 78 6.64 16.29 -28.91
CA VAL A 78 5.33 15.58 -28.97
C VAL A 78 4.17 16.35 -28.30
N GLY A 79 4.46 17.46 -27.61
CA GLY A 79 3.44 18.22 -26.86
C GLY A 79 3.21 17.67 -25.45
N GLY A 80 2.16 18.16 -24.79
CA GLY A 80 1.80 17.74 -23.43
C GLY A 80 1.22 16.33 -23.41
N THR A 81 1.85 15.41 -22.69
CA THR A 81 1.32 14.06 -22.46
C THR A 81 0.70 14.00 -21.07
N THR A 82 -0.58 13.63 -20.98
CA THR A 82 -1.28 13.47 -19.70
C THR A 82 -1.44 11.99 -19.41
N THR A 83 -0.95 11.53 -18.28
CA THR A 83 -1.22 10.17 -17.77
C THR A 83 -2.19 10.28 -16.60
N GLN A 84 -3.34 9.61 -16.71
CA GLN A 84 -4.30 9.46 -15.62
C GLN A 84 -4.24 8.03 -15.10
N ARG A 85 -4.11 7.89 -13.78
CA ARG A 85 -4.27 6.61 -13.08
C ARG A 85 -5.44 6.76 -12.12
N THR A 86 -6.52 6.05 -12.39
CA THR A 86 -7.70 5.99 -11.54
C THR A 86 -7.67 4.70 -10.75
N SER A 87 -7.84 4.79 -9.44
CA SER A 87 -8.09 3.61 -8.61
C SER A 87 -9.58 3.56 -8.29
N ASP A 88 -10.20 2.39 -8.42
CA ASP A 88 -11.57 2.21 -7.94
C ASP A 88 -11.52 2.00 -6.41
N PRO A 89 -12.03 2.94 -5.60
CA PRO A 89 -11.96 2.83 -4.14
C PRO A 89 -12.96 1.82 -3.58
N VAL A 90 -13.88 1.26 -4.38
CA VAL A 90 -15.01 0.44 -3.90
C VAL A 90 -14.56 -0.73 -3.03
N ASP A 91 -13.52 -1.47 -3.42
CA ASP A 91 -13.01 -2.59 -2.62
C ASP A 91 -12.51 -2.15 -1.25
N VAL A 92 -11.82 -1.00 -1.20
CA VAL A 92 -11.32 -0.42 0.05
C VAL A 92 -12.48 0.05 0.92
N LEU A 93 -13.47 0.74 0.35
CA LEU A 93 -14.65 1.21 1.08
C LEU A 93 -15.46 0.03 1.63
N ASN A 94 -15.68 -1.00 0.82
CA ASN A 94 -16.36 -2.22 1.24
C ASN A 94 -15.62 -2.94 2.38
N SER A 95 -14.28 -2.97 2.32
CA SER A 95 -13.47 -3.56 3.39
C SER A 95 -13.64 -2.83 4.73
N VAL A 96 -13.80 -1.50 4.70
CA VAL A 96 -14.09 -0.69 5.88
C VAL A 96 -15.51 -0.92 6.37
N CYS A 97 -16.49 -1.00 5.47
CA CYS A 97 -17.88 -1.28 5.85
C CYS A 97 -18.01 -2.59 6.63
N ARG A 98 -17.33 -3.66 6.19
CA ARG A 98 -17.33 -4.98 6.86
C ARG A 98 -16.80 -4.96 8.29
N GLU A 99 -16.02 -3.95 8.67
CA GLU A 99 -15.53 -3.76 10.05
C GLU A 99 -16.56 -3.11 10.97
N GLY A 100 -17.80 -2.89 10.50
CA GLY A 100 -18.88 -2.29 11.28
C GLY A 100 -19.07 -0.79 11.03
N TRP A 101 -18.75 -0.32 9.82
CA TRP A 101 -18.88 1.08 9.44
C TRP A 101 -19.92 1.23 8.32
N ASP A 102 -20.57 2.38 8.27
CA ASP A 102 -21.52 2.75 7.21
C ASP A 102 -21.09 4.07 6.59
N LEU A 103 -21.01 4.10 5.25
CA LEU A 103 -20.51 5.27 4.52
C LEU A 103 -21.57 6.37 4.55
N VAL A 104 -21.18 7.55 5.04
CA VAL A 104 -22.06 8.72 5.14
C VAL A 104 -21.83 9.67 3.99
N ASN A 105 -20.57 9.94 3.66
CA ASN A 105 -20.21 10.95 2.66
C ASN A 105 -18.85 10.62 2.02
N GLY A 106 -18.70 10.97 0.73
CA GLY A 106 -17.42 11.08 0.03
C GLY A 106 -17.26 12.48 -0.56
N SER A 107 -16.23 13.21 -0.15
CA SER A 107 -15.88 14.54 -0.67
C SER A 107 -14.61 14.47 -1.49
N PHE A 108 -14.59 15.06 -2.68
CA PHE A 108 -13.44 15.02 -3.59
C PHE A 108 -12.85 16.40 -3.74
N VAL A 109 -11.55 16.53 -3.47
CA VAL A 109 -10.83 17.79 -3.58
C VAL A 109 -9.70 17.61 -4.59
N PHE A 110 -9.64 18.50 -5.57
CA PHE A 110 -8.48 18.60 -6.47
C PHE A 110 -7.42 19.48 -5.83
N VAL A 111 -6.26 18.90 -5.57
CA VAL A 111 -5.08 19.58 -5.04
C VAL A 111 -4.11 19.83 -6.18
N GLU A 112 -3.92 21.09 -6.54
CA GLU A 112 -2.92 21.50 -7.53
C GLU A 112 -1.51 21.30 -6.94
N GLN A 113 -0.70 20.45 -7.58
CA GLN A 113 0.65 20.11 -7.13
C GLN A 113 1.73 20.93 -7.83
N GLY A 114 1.34 21.79 -8.78
CA GLY A 114 2.22 22.70 -9.49
C GLY A 114 1.86 22.84 -10.96
N GLN A 115 2.45 23.84 -11.60
CA GLN A 115 2.30 24.11 -13.02
C GLN A 115 3.67 23.96 -13.68
N GLU A 116 3.77 23.09 -14.69
CA GLU A 116 4.90 23.11 -15.60
C GLU A 116 4.58 24.08 -16.73
N SER A 117 5.23 25.24 -16.71
CA SER A 117 5.22 26.20 -17.81
C SER A 117 6.51 26.04 -18.61
N ARG A 118 6.40 25.65 -19.88
CA ARG A 118 7.52 25.73 -20.84
C ARG A 118 7.12 26.60 -22.02
N ASP A 119 8.02 27.50 -22.41
CA ASP A 119 7.91 28.23 -23.66
C ASP A 119 7.97 27.26 -24.83
N LYS A 120 7.04 27.40 -25.79
CA LYS A 120 7.11 26.65 -27.04
C LYS A 120 8.37 27.10 -27.79
N PHE A 121 9.33 26.19 -27.94
CA PHE A 121 10.47 26.43 -28.81
C PHE A 121 9.95 26.72 -30.23
N MET A 122 10.21 27.93 -30.74
CA MET A 122 9.85 28.44 -32.09
C MET A 122 8.42 29.00 -32.32
N SER A 123 7.61 29.30 -31.29
CA SER A 123 6.36 30.07 -31.48
C SER A 123 6.00 30.91 -30.24
N SER A 124 5.39 32.08 -30.41
CA SER A 124 4.82 32.86 -29.31
C SER A 124 3.61 32.13 -28.70
N GLY A 125 3.89 31.29 -27.69
CA GLY A 125 2.87 30.59 -26.93
C GLY A 125 3.46 29.85 -25.74
N GLN A 126 2.84 30.02 -24.58
CA GLN A 126 3.20 29.32 -23.34
C GLN A 126 2.39 28.01 -23.29
N ASN A 127 3.05 26.86 -23.13
CA ASN A 127 2.36 25.62 -22.80
C ASN A 127 2.37 25.47 -21.28
N VAL A 128 1.20 25.57 -20.65
CA VAL A 128 1.02 25.35 -19.21
C VAL A 128 0.37 23.98 -19.02
N ALA A 129 1.08 23.09 -18.36
CA ALA A 129 0.60 21.78 -17.95
C ALA A 129 0.35 21.81 -16.43
N VAL A 130 -0.93 21.72 -16.02
CA VAL A 130 -1.31 21.68 -14.61
C VAL A 130 -1.19 20.24 -14.11
N LYS A 131 -0.38 20.04 -13.09
CA LYS A 131 -0.27 18.77 -12.37
C LYS A 131 -1.11 18.85 -11.10
N GLY A 132 -1.95 17.86 -10.87
CA GLY A 132 -2.75 17.81 -9.66
C GLY A 132 -3.25 16.42 -9.32
N GLU A 133 -3.73 16.29 -8.10
CA GLU A 133 -4.21 15.05 -7.51
C GLU A 133 -5.61 15.26 -6.95
N VAL A 134 -6.52 14.34 -7.28
CA VAL A 134 -7.85 14.29 -6.66
C VAL A 134 -7.78 13.40 -5.45
N VAL A 135 -7.95 13.99 -4.27
CA VAL A 135 -8.04 13.29 -3.00
C VAL A 135 -9.51 13.14 -2.63
N GLY A 136 -9.97 11.90 -2.42
CA GLY A 136 -11.29 11.59 -1.90
C GLY A 136 -11.24 11.40 -0.38
N TYR A 137 -12.00 12.19 0.36
CA TYR A 137 -12.21 12.06 1.80
C TYR A 137 -13.52 11.34 2.07
N TYR A 138 -13.45 10.23 2.77
CA TYR A 138 -14.62 9.40 3.08
C TYR A 138 -14.92 9.42 4.57
N LEU A 139 -16.18 9.69 4.91
CA LEU A 139 -16.69 9.75 6.26
C LEU A 139 -17.64 8.58 6.52
N PHE A 140 -17.40 7.88 7.62
CA PHE A 140 -18.19 6.75 8.06
C PHE A 140 -18.75 6.99 9.46
N LYS A 141 -19.96 6.47 9.68
CA LYS A 141 -20.55 6.32 11.01
C LYS A 141 -20.47 4.87 11.44
N ARG A 142 -20.41 4.64 12.76
CA ARG A 142 -20.47 3.31 13.33
C ARG A 142 -21.82 2.64 13.01
N CYS A 143 -21.78 1.41 12.52
CA CYS A 143 -22.94 0.60 12.19
C CYS A 143 -22.68 -0.87 12.54
N GLU A 144 -23.22 -1.33 13.67
CA GLU A 144 -22.95 -2.69 14.17
C GLU A 144 -23.49 -3.79 13.25
N ALA A 145 -24.56 -3.50 12.49
CA ALA A 145 -25.15 -4.44 11.54
C ALA A 145 -24.19 -4.84 10.40
N ASN A 146 -23.24 -3.97 10.05
CA ASN A 146 -22.28 -4.24 8.99
C ASN A 146 -21.09 -5.08 9.46
N ARG A 147 -20.98 -5.36 10.76
CA ARG A 147 -19.85 -6.09 11.32
C ARG A 147 -19.98 -7.57 10.98
N GLN A 148 -19.12 -8.03 10.07
CA GLN A 148 -18.95 -9.46 9.85
C GLN A 148 -18.02 -9.99 10.95
N ALA A 149 -18.44 -11.05 11.65
CA ALA A 149 -17.59 -11.70 12.64
C ALA A 149 -16.29 -12.17 11.95
N ALA A 150 -15.16 -11.66 12.43
CA ALA A 150 -13.83 -12.01 11.95
C ALA A 150 -13.33 -13.28 12.63
#